data_AF-A0A8T4XJ93-F1
#
_entry.id   AF-A0A8T4XJ93-F1
#
_cell.length_a   1.000
_cell.length_b   1.000
_cell.length_c   1.000
_cell.angle_alpha   90.00
_cell.angle_beta   90.00
_cell.angle_gamma   90.00
#
_symmetry.space_group_name_H-M   'P 1'
#
loop_
_entity.id
_entity.type
_entity.pdbx_description
1 polymer ?
#
loop_
_entity_poly.entity_id
_entity_poly.type
_entity_poly.pdbx_seq_one_letter_code
_entity_poly.pdbx_strand_id
1 'polypeptide(L)'
;MPYPGFSLGTLDDAGPSIVKLTQTRIVIRWITPEGLNITQDIEVLGSTAADTYVRITMIVKNNNGAYSYGVGIRYLWYLKIACTDGSWLRTINPTSYWLDTEHTWYQPGFEYWEATDDPADPTLIVCGSITEPLALSPQPTRPDNFTFATWGRTSPGLYDNAWDFTIDPNRKIAGISDADSVVAYYWGPRTLAPGEEISVTAYIWVLTPKPVGGFIVDSSYTPSSDGFWLAYLWLVLATSCMLLVFAVHKVLRRFGLISSVNFGLKKPS
;
A
#
# COMPACT_ATOMS: atom_id res chain seq x y z
N MET A 1 12.14 -16.19 -12.69
CA MET A 1 13.08 -16.76 -11.70
C MET A 1 12.96 -15.94 -10.43
N PRO A 2 12.95 -16.55 -9.23
CA PRO A 2 13.14 -15.79 -7.99
C PRO A 2 14.49 -15.08 -8.06
N TYR A 3 14.61 -13.91 -7.43
CA TYR A 3 15.84 -13.13 -7.39
C TYR A 3 16.55 -13.36 -6.05
N PRO A 4 17.28 -14.48 -5.87
CA PRO A 4 17.98 -14.75 -4.62
C PRO A 4 19.02 -13.65 -4.34
N GLY A 5 19.11 -13.24 -3.07
CA GLY A 5 20.16 -12.33 -2.59
C GLY A 5 19.70 -10.94 -2.13
N PHE A 6 18.40 -10.71 -1.92
CA PHE A 6 17.92 -9.47 -1.30
C PHE A 6 17.75 -9.63 0.21
N SER A 7 18.38 -8.75 0.99
CA SER A 7 18.17 -8.64 2.43
C SER A 7 17.08 -7.61 2.75
N LEU A 8 16.23 -7.90 3.73
CA LEU A 8 15.29 -6.93 4.25
C LEU A 8 16.06 -5.82 4.98
N GLY A 9 15.77 -4.57 4.66
CA GLY A 9 16.33 -3.40 5.32
C GLY A 9 15.26 -2.35 5.57
N THR A 10 15.42 -1.59 6.65
CA THR A 10 14.49 -0.52 7.04
C THR A 10 14.96 0.79 6.43
N LEU A 11 14.10 1.46 5.65
CA LEU A 11 14.45 2.75 5.06
C LEU A 11 14.68 3.85 6.11
N ASP A 12 14.11 3.72 7.30
CA ASP A 12 14.18 4.77 8.32
C ASP A 12 15.55 4.90 8.96
N ASP A 13 16.35 3.84 8.87
CA ASP A 13 17.76 3.87 9.22
C ASP A 13 18.54 4.83 8.30
N ALA A 14 17.99 5.17 7.12
CA ALA A 14 18.53 6.14 6.19
C ALA A 14 18.06 7.59 6.45
N GLY A 15 17.43 7.86 7.59
CA GLY A 15 17.12 9.22 8.05
C GLY A 15 16.06 9.94 7.19
N PRO A 16 14.76 9.62 7.34
CA PRO A 16 13.69 10.25 6.58
C PRO A 16 13.64 11.76 6.79
N SER A 17 13.31 12.48 5.74
CA SER A 17 13.03 13.91 5.77
C SER A 17 11.67 14.20 5.15
N ILE A 18 10.85 14.98 5.85
CA ILE A 18 9.59 15.50 5.28
C ILE A 18 9.95 16.68 4.39
N VAL A 19 9.75 16.52 3.08
CA VAL A 19 10.03 17.54 2.06
C VAL A 19 8.83 18.46 1.87
N LYS A 20 7.61 17.94 2.04
CA LYS A 20 6.37 18.70 1.94
C LYS A 20 5.33 18.13 2.89
N LEU A 21 4.61 19.00 3.56
CA LEU A 21 3.43 18.67 4.36
C LEU A 21 2.36 19.72 4.12
N THR A 22 1.18 19.25 3.75
CA THR A 22 -0.04 20.05 3.57
C THR A 22 -1.20 19.29 4.20
N GLN A 23 -2.41 19.85 4.14
CA GLN A 23 -3.60 19.19 4.65
C GLN A 23 -3.89 17.84 3.97
N THR A 24 -3.59 17.71 2.67
CA THR A 24 -3.94 16.52 1.88
C THR A 24 -2.73 15.77 1.35
N ARG A 25 -1.51 16.28 1.50
CA ARG A 25 -0.31 15.70 0.89
C ARG A 25 0.89 15.71 1.81
N ILE A 26 1.60 14.59 1.85
CA ILE A 26 2.91 14.43 2.48
C ILE A 26 3.91 13.88 1.47
N VAL A 27 5.10 14.48 1.45
CA VAL A 27 6.24 13.99 0.66
C VAL A 27 7.39 13.71 1.59
N ILE A 28 7.86 12.47 1.59
CA ILE A 28 8.96 11.99 2.44
C ILE A 28 10.10 11.57 1.52
N ARG A 29 11.33 11.88 1.92
CA ARG A 29 12.55 11.50 1.19
C ARG A 29 13.56 10.82 2.10
N TRP A 30 14.22 9.80 1.55
CA TRP A 30 15.36 9.10 2.12
C TRP A 30 16.54 9.16 1.15
N ILE A 31 17.76 9.08 1.68
CA ILE A 31 18.98 8.89 0.90
C ILE A 31 19.69 7.67 1.45
N THR A 32 19.77 6.60 0.67
CA THR A 32 20.44 5.38 1.13
C THR A 32 21.97 5.55 1.11
N PRO A 33 22.73 4.74 1.87
CA PRO A 33 24.20 4.74 1.82
C PRO A 33 24.80 4.54 0.43
N GLU A 34 24.07 3.88 -0.47
CA GLU A 34 24.44 3.64 -1.87
C GLU A 34 24.28 4.88 -2.76
N GLY A 35 23.68 5.96 -2.23
CA GLY A 35 23.39 7.17 -2.99
C GLY A 35 22.09 7.10 -3.79
N LEU A 36 21.13 6.27 -3.37
CA LEU A 36 19.78 6.28 -3.94
C LEU A 36 18.90 7.30 -3.22
N ASN A 37 18.30 8.21 -3.98
CA ASN A 37 17.28 9.12 -3.49
C ASN A 37 15.91 8.45 -3.65
N ILE A 38 15.27 8.15 -2.54
CA ILE A 38 13.96 7.53 -2.50
C ILE A 38 12.95 8.58 -2.04
N THR A 39 11.87 8.78 -2.78
CA THR A 39 10.79 9.71 -2.43
C THR A 39 9.45 8.97 -2.42
N GLN A 40 8.69 9.15 -1.34
CA GLN A 40 7.30 8.73 -1.24
C GLN A 40 6.41 9.97 -1.21
N ASP A 41 5.46 10.03 -2.13
CA ASP A 41 4.49 11.12 -2.25
C ASP A 41 3.08 10.54 -2.09
N ILE A 42 2.44 10.88 -0.97
CA ILE A 42 1.09 10.45 -0.62
C ILE A 42 0.18 11.66 -0.66
N GLU A 43 -0.88 11.58 -1.46
CA GLU A 43 -1.86 12.67 -1.62
C GLU A 43 -3.29 12.13 -1.58
N VAL A 44 -4.13 12.74 -0.75
CA VAL A 44 -5.58 12.58 -0.79
C VAL A 44 -6.11 13.53 -1.86
N LEU A 45 -6.77 12.96 -2.85
CA LEU A 45 -7.41 13.63 -3.98
C LEU A 45 -8.93 13.54 -3.80
N GLY A 46 -9.65 14.38 -4.53
CA GLY A 46 -11.11 14.47 -4.46
C GLY A 46 -11.59 15.64 -3.61
N SER A 47 -12.88 15.93 -3.74
CA SER A 47 -13.54 17.04 -3.03
C SER A 47 -14.70 16.58 -2.15
N THR A 48 -15.14 15.34 -2.34
CA THR A 48 -16.28 14.68 -1.70
C THR A 48 -15.88 13.25 -1.29
N ALA A 49 -16.70 12.63 -0.46
CA ALA A 49 -16.53 11.23 -0.10
C ALA A 49 -16.58 10.27 -1.31
N ALA A 50 -17.33 10.63 -2.37
CA ALA A 50 -17.56 9.77 -3.53
C ALA A 50 -16.44 9.80 -4.57
N ASP A 51 -15.62 10.86 -4.58
CA ASP A 51 -14.49 11.04 -5.50
C ASP A 51 -13.13 11.07 -4.76
N THR A 52 -13.09 10.56 -3.53
CA THR A 52 -11.86 10.50 -2.73
C THR A 52 -10.96 9.36 -3.19
N TYR A 53 -9.71 9.69 -3.52
CA TYR A 53 -8.65 8.72 -3.80
C TYR A 53 -7.41 9.04 -2.95
N VAL A 54 -6.73 8.01 -2.48
CA VAL A 54 -5.38 8.14 -1.92
C VAL A 54 -4.39 7.72 -3.00
N ARG A 55 -3.61 8.67 -3.50
CA ARG A 55 -2.48 8.39 -4.40
C ARG A 55 -1.23 8.10 -3.58
N ILE A 56 -0.52 7.03 -3.95
CA ILE A 56 0.81 6.72 -3.43
C ILE A 56 1.77 6.59 -4.60
N THR A 57 2.73 7.51 -4.69
CA THR A 57 3.80 7.48 -5.68
C THR A 57 5.15 7.25 -5.01
N MET A 58 5.89 6.25 -5.48
CA MET A 58 7.30 6.06 -5.14
C MET A 58 8.16 6.47 -6.32
N ILE A 59 9.25 7.16 -6.00
CA ILE A 59 10.29 7.54 -6.95
C ILE A 59 11.62 7.07 -6.36
N VAL A 60 12.39 6.33 -7.14
CA VAL A 60 13.78 6.00 -6.81
C VAL A 60 14.66 6.57 -7.89
N LYS A 61 15.56 7.47 -7.49
CA LYS A 61 16.59 8.03 -8.35
C LYS A 61 17.96 7.57 -7.92
N ASN A 62 18.76 7.11 -8.88
CA ASN A 62 20.16 6.84 -8.65
C ASN A 62 20.96 8.15 -8.70
N ASN A 63 21.33 8.67 -7.52
CA ASN A 63 22.19 9.84 -7.41
C ASN A 63 23.67 9.47 -7.22
N ASN A 64 24.01 8.19 -7.30
CA ASN A 64 25.39 7.75 -7.35
C ASN A 64 25.98 8.09 -8.72
N GLY A 65 27.08 8.86 -8.76
CA GLY A 65 27.72 9.27 -10.00
C GLY A 65 28.56 8.19 -10.69
N ALA A 66 28.79 7.04 -10.05
CA ALA A 66 29.76 6.04 -10.51
C ALA A 66 29.14 4.67 -10.81
N TYR A 67 28.08 4.27 -10.09
CA TYR A 67 27.55 2.91 -10.16
C TYR A 67 26.11 2.86 -10.65
N SER A 68 25.78 1.80 -11.37
CA SER A 68 24.40 1.44 -11.71
C SER A 68 23.86 0.44 -10.69
N TYR A 69 22.55 0.50 -10.40
CA TYR A 69 21.89 -0.40 -9.42
C TYR A 69 20.67 -1.08 -10.02
N GLY A 70 20.48 -2.36 -9.71
CA GLY A 70 19.20 -3.03 -9.94
C GLY A 70 18.20 -2.62 -8.86
N VAL A 71 17.09 -2.00 -9.26
CA VAL A 71 16.06 -1.47 -8.35
C VAL A 71 14.70 -2.03 -8.71
N GLY A 72 14.08 -2.74 -7.78
CA GLY A 72 12.67 -3.11 -7.82
C GLY A 72 11.88 -2.36 -6.75
N ILE A 73 10.59 -2.10 -7.00
CA ILE A 73 9.69 -1.50 -6.01
C ILE A 73 8.60 -2.52 -5.70
N ARG A 74 8.35 -2.72 -4.41
CA ARG A 74 7.23 -3.53 -3.94
C ARG A 74 6.37 -2.71 -2.99
N TYR A 75 5.08 -2.61 -3.27
CA TYR A 75 4.11 -2.19 -2.26
C TYR A 75 3.57 -3.40 -1.53
N LEU A 76 3.37 -3.24 -0.23
CA LEU A 76 2.75 -4.23 0.63
C LEU A 76 1.64 -3.53 1.43
N TRP A 77 0.39 -3.87 1.14
CA TRP A 77 -0.78 -3.23 1.74
C TRP A 77 -1.59 -4.24 2.53
N TYR A 78 -1.63 -4.01 3.84
CA TYR A 78 -2.38 -4.82 4.79
C TYR A 78 -3.89 -4.67 4.56
N LEU A 79 -4.62 -5.78 4.52
CA LEU A 79 -6.05 -5.79 4.25
C LEU A 79 -6.86 -6.09 5.51
N LYS A 80 -6.72 -5.21 6.51
CA LYS A 80 -7.64 -5.17 7.64
C LYS A 80 -8.77 -4.19 7.36
N ILE A 81 -9.95 -4.73 7.12
CA ILE A 81 -11.14 -3.98 6.77
C ILE A 81 -12.14 -4.17 7.90
N ALA A 82 -12.62 -3.05 8.45
CA ALA A 82 -13.39 -3.03 9.69
C ALA A 82 -12.66 -3.80 10.81
N CYS A 83 -13.26 -4.89 11.30
CA CYS A 83 -12.73 -5.74 12.36
C CYS A 83 -12.08 -7.03 11.85
N THR A 84 -11.91 -7.18 10.53
CA THR A 84 -11.46 -8.43 9.88
C THR A 84 -10.06 -8.26 9.30
N ASP A 85 -9.11 -9.10 9.72
CA ASP A 85 -7.71 -9.08 9.26
C ASP A 85 -7.51 -9.99 8.02
N GLY A 86 -8.42 -10.94 7.81
CA GLY A 86 -8.51 -11.80 6.63
C GLY A 86 -9.63 -11.39 5.68
N SER A 87 -9.46 -10.26 5.00
CA SER A 87 -10.44 -9.74 4.03
C SER A 87 -10.40 -10.54 2.74
N TRP A 88 -11.57 -10.69 2.10
CA TRP A 88 -11.67 -11.30 0.78
C TRP A 88 -11.22 -10.33 -0.30
N LEU A 89 -10.81 -10.85 -1.45
CA LEU A 89 -10.43 -10.04 -2.61
C LEU A 89 -11.08 -10.55 -3.91
N ARG A 90 -11.48 -9.65 -4.80
CA ARG A 90 -11.83 -9.98 -6.18
C ARG A 90 -11.18 -9.01 -7.16
N THR A 91 -10.90 -9.48 -8.37
CA THR A 91 -10.51 -8.61 -9.48
C THR A 91 -11.76 -8.00 -10.11
N ILE A 92 -11.61 -6.83 -10.75
CA ILE A 92 -12.66 -6.16 -11.51
C ILE A 92 -12.19 -5.91 -12.94
N ASN A 93 -13.10 -6.13 -13.89
CA ASN A 93 -12.88 -6.01 -15.33
C ASN A 93 -11.63 -6.79 -15.82
N PRO A 94 -11.71 -8.14 -15.91
CA PRO A 94 -12.89 -8.97 -15.65
C PRO A 94 -13.14 -9.23 -14.15
N THR A 95 -14.42 -9.26 -13.78
CA THR A 95 -14.84 -9.52 -12.39
C THR A 95 -14.68 -10.98 -12.03
N SER A 96 -13.88 -11.27 -10.99
CA SER A 96 -13.75 -12.62 -10.44
C SER A 96 -14.74 -12.89 -9.30
N TYR A 97 -14.84 -14.15 -8.88
CA TYR A 97 -15.39 -14.48 -7.57
C TYR A 97 -14.50 -13.92 -6.46
N TRP A 98 -15.07 -13.76 -5.27
CA TRP A 98 -14.32 -13.45 -4.06
C TRP A 98 -13.37 -14.60 -3.72
N LEU A 99 -12.09 -14.29 -3.60
CA LEU A 99 -11.01 -15.19 -3.25
C LEU A 99 -10.74 -15.13 -1.75
N ASP A 100 -10.39 -16.29 -1.20
CA ASP A 100 -10.01 -16.47 0.19
C ASP A 100 -8.71 -17.27 0.37
N THR A 101 -8.03 -17.59 -0.74
CA THR A 101 -6.70 -18.23 -0.75
C THR A 101 -5.66 -17.38 -1.43
N GLU A 102 -4.40 -17.68 -1.19
CA GLU A 102 -3.29 -16.96 -1.82
C GLU A 102 -3.31 -17.10 -3.34
N HIS A 103 -2.98 -16.01 -4.03
CA HIS A 103 -2.94 -15.98 -5.48
C HIS A 103 -1.93 -14.96 -5.98
N THR A 104 -1.32 -15.22 -7.14
CA THR A 104 -0.50 -14.23 -7.86
C THR A 104 -0.95 -14.14 -9.30
N TRP A 105 -1.21 -12.91 -9.72
CA TRP A 105 -1.46 -12.54 -11.10
C TRP A 105 -0.16 -11.99 -11.70
N TYR A 106 0.45 -12.78 -12.57
CA TYR A 106 1.57 -12.33 -13.41
C TYR A 106 1.00 -11.47 -14.54
N GLN A 107 1.56 -10.27 -14.72
CA GLN A 107 1.06 -9.27 -15.68
C GLN A 107 -0.47 -9.09 -15.56
N PRO A 108 -0.97 -8.59 -14.41
CA PRO A 108 -2.41 -8.60 -14.10
C PRO A 108 -3.22 -7.92 -15.20
N GLY A 109 -4.14 -8.64 -15.82
CA GLY A 109 -4.97 -8.19 -16.95
C GLY A 109 -6.31 -7.56 -16.56
N PHE A 110 -6.49 -7.26 -15.28
CA PHE A 110 -7.69 -6.62 -14.73
C PHE A 110 -7.42 -5.14 -14.40
N GLU A 111 -8.47 -4.34 -14.23
CA GLU A 111 -8.34 -2.88 -14.12
C GLU A 111 -8.08 -2.39 -12.69
N TYR A 112 -8.75 -3.00 -11.72
CA TYR A 112 -8.60 -2.76 -10.30
C TYR A 112 -9.09 -3.97 -9.49
N TRP A 113 -8.81 -4.01 -8.20
CA TRP A 113 -9.35 -5.03 -7.30
C TRP A 113 -10.22 -4.40 -6.22
N GLU A 114 -11.08 -5.23 -5.64
CA GLU A 114 -11.91 -4.91 -4.49
C GLU A 114 -11.61 -5.88 -3.36
N ALA A 115 -11.60 -5.38 -2.13
CA ALA A 115 -11.49 -6.18 -0.93
C ALA A 115 -12.58 -5.79 0.08
N THR A 116 -13.05 -6.76 0.87
CA THR A 116 -14.10 -6.53 1.86
C THR A 116 -14.03 -7.47 3.05
N ASP A 117 -14.69 -7.07 4.14
CA ASP A 117 -14.83 -7.80 5.39
C ASP A 117 -15.90 -8.90 5.36
N ASP A 118 -16.87 -8.82 4.45
CA ASP A 118 -17.85 -9.89 4.20
C ASP A 118 -18.35 -9.83 2.75
N PRO A 119 -18.12 -10.87 1.92
CA PRO A 119 -18.61 -10.95 0.54
C PRO A 119 -20.13 -10.83 0.38
N ALA A 120 -20.90 -11.23 1.40
CA ALA A 120 -22.36 -11.29 1.36
C ALA A 120 -23.02 -10.03 1.93
N ASP A 121 -22.40 -9.41 2.95
CA ASP A 121 -22.88 -8.17 3.56
C ASP A 121 -21.73 -7.20 3.90
N PRO A 122 -21.06 -6.62 2.89
CA PRO A 122 -19.86 -5.82 3.10
C PRO A 122 -20.14 -4.56 3.93
N THR A 123 -19.34 -4.31 4.97
CA THR A 123 -19.38 -3.04 5.72
C THR A 123 -18.67 -1.95 4.93
N LEU A 124 -17.55 -2.31 4.31
CA LEU A 124 -16.70 -1.44 3.50
C LEU A 124 -16.12 -2.23 2.33
N ILE A 125 -16.03 -1.59 1.17
CA ILE A 125 -15.26 -2.12 0.04
C ILE A 125 -14.07 -1.19 -0.16
N VAL A 126 -12.87 -1.76 -0.04
CA VAL A 126 -11.63 -1.07 -0.38
C VAL A 126 -11.24 -1.46 -1.79
N CYS A 127 -10.89 -0.49 -2.61
CA CYS A 127 -10.47 -0.69 -3.99
C CYS A 127 -9.01 -0.29 -4.16
N GLY A 128 -8.29 -0.99 -5.05
CA GLY A 128 -6.94 -0.59 -5.44
C GLY A 128 -6.66 -0.72 -6.93
N SER A 129 -5.93 0.24 -7.47
CA SER A 129 -5.66 0.40 -8.90
C SER A 129 -4.76 -0.70 -9.47
N ILE A 130 -5.03 -1.20 -10.68
CA ILE A 130 -4.00 -1.82 -11.55
C ILE A 130 -3.71 -0.94 -12.76
N THR A 131 -4.75 -0.52 -13.48
CA THR A 131 -4.68 0.45 -14.59
C THR A 131 -5.65 1.62 -14.42
N GLU A 132 -6.72 1.45 -13.64
CA GLU A 132 -7.69 2.50 -13.29
C GLU A 132 -7.36 3.13 -11.92
N PRO A 133 -7.67 4.41 -11.66
CA PRO A 133 -8.45 5.32 -12.51
C PRO A 133 -7.61 6.05 -13.58
N LEU A 134 -8.06 6.06 -14.84
CA LEU A 134 -7.37 6.72 -15.95
C LEU A 134 -7.49 8.25 -15.97
N ALA A 135 -8.48 8.80 -15.27
CA ALA A 135 -8.73 10.24 -15.17
C ALA A 135 -7.79 10.96 -14.20
N LEU A 136 -7.07 10.24 -13.35
CA LEU A 136 -6.13 10.82 -12.39
C LEU A 136 -4.73 10.94 -12.99
N SER A 137 -3.97 11.91 -12.47
CA SER A 137 -2.59 12.17 -12.87
C SER A 137 -1.65 12.17 -11.65
N PRO A 138 -0.50 11.46 -11.73
CA PRO A 138 -0.13 10.52 -12.79
C PRO A 138 -1.05 9.28 -12.85
N GLN A 139 -1.20 8.66 -14.02
CA GLN A 139 -1.97 7.41 -14.14
C GLN A 139 -1.33 6.28 -13.31
N PRO A 140 -2.11 5.29 -12.83
CA PRO A 140 -1.56 4.12 -12.16
C PRO A 140 -0.49 3.43 -13.01
N THR A 141 0.60 3.02 -12.38
CA THR A 141 1.64 2.24 -13.05
C THR A 141 1.31 0.76 -12.88
N ARG A 142 0.91 0.09 -13.97
CA ARG A 142 0.62 -1.35 -13.94
C ARG A 142 1.81 -2.13 -13.36
N PRO A 143 1.61 -2.93 -12.29
CA PRO A 143 2.67 -3.77 -11.75
C PRO A 143 2.98 -4.93 -12.68
N ASP A 144 4.21 -5.44 -12.60
CA ASP A 144 4.61 -6.67 -13.29
C ASP A 144 3.89 -7.87 -12.68
N ASN A 145 3.75 -7.90 -11.34
CA ASN A 145 2.94 -8.91 -10.63
C ASN A 145 2.06 -8.24 -9.57
N PHE A 146 0.88 -8.80 -9.35
CA PHE A 146 0.03 -8.50 -8.21
C PHE A 146 -0.23 -9.78 -7.41
N THR A 147 -0.13 -9.71 -6.09
CA THR A 147 -0.22 -10.88 -5.21
C THR A 147 -1.20 -10.60 -4.09
N PHE A 148 -2.06 -11.57 -3.80
CA PHE A 148 -2.89 -11.64 -2.59
C PHE A 148 -2.37 -12.82 -1.76
N ALA A 149 -1.93 -12.57 -0.54
CA ALA A 149 -1.26 -13.59 0.27
C ALA A 149 -1.44 -13.34 1.78
N THR A 150 -0.84 -14.20 2.60
CA THR A 150 -0.70 -13.94 4.04
C THR A 150 0.30 -12.80 4.32
N TRP A 151 -0.03 -11.94 5.28
CA TRP A 151 0.82 -10.83 5.73
C TRP A 151 2.13 -11.37 6.26
N GLY A 152 2.06 -12.24 7.27
CA GLY A 152 3.23 -12.85 7.90
C GLY A 152 3.66 -12.14 9.19
N ARG A 153 3.78 -12.92 10.26
CA ARG A 153 4.31 -12.50 11.57
C ARG A 153 4.52 -13.69 12.50
N THR A 154 3.48 -14.53 12.62
CA THR A 154 3.49 -15.79 13.40
C THR A 154 3.70 -17.02 12.50
N SER A 155 3.47 -16.86 11.21
CA SER A 155 3.83 -17.78 10.13
C SER A 155 4.45 -16.98 8.99
N PRO A 156 5.40 -17.53 8.22
CA PRO A 156 6.04 -16.80 7.14
C PRO A 156 5.01 -16.29 6.12
N GLY A 157 5.07 -14.99 5.82
CA GLY A 157 4.26 -14.31 4.81
C GLY A 157 5.05 -13.29 4.00
N LEU A 158 4.36 -12.45 3.25
CA LEU A 158 5.00 -11.44 2.40
C LEU A 158 5.83 -10.41 3.19
N TYR A 159 5.40 -10.05 4.39
CA TYR A 159 6.10 -9.11 5.28
C TYR A 159 7.49 -9.64 5.66
N ASP A 160 7.59 -10.95 5.91
CA ASP A 160 8.83 -11.59 6.37
C ASP A 160 9.87 -11.76 5.24
N ASN A 161 9.49 -11.48 3.99
CA ASN A 161 10.33 -11.71 2.82
C ASN A 161 10.63 -10.40 2.07
N ALA A 162 11.90 -10.15 1.75
CA ALA A 162 12.31 -8.93 1.05
C ALA A 162 11.70 -8.82 -0.36
N TRP A 163 11.70 -9.93 -1.12
CA TRP A 163 11.18 -9.95 -2.49
C TRP A 163 10.46 -11.25 -2.81
N ASP A 164 11.19 -12.37 -2.78
CA ASP A 164 10.69 -13.69 -3.16
C ASP A 164 9.80 -14.28 -2.05
N PHE A 165 8.59 -14.70 -2.42
CA PHE A 165 7.68 -15.43 -1.56
C PHE A 165 6.97 -16.50 -2.39
N THR A 166 6.88 -17.71 -1.86
CA THR A 166 6.21 -18.82 -2.53
C THR A 166 4.75 -18.84 -2.11
N ILE A 167 3.87 -18.68 -3.10
CA ILE A 167 2.42 -18.75 -2.93
C ILE A 167 1.97 -20.18 -2.71
N ASP A 168 1.15 -20.39 -1.68
CA ASP A 168 0.39 -21.62 -1.49
C ASP A 168 -1.08 -21.39 -1.89
N PRO A 169 -1.51 -21.82 -3.09
CA PRO A 169 -2.86 -21.58 -3.57
C PRO A 169 -3.95 -22.28 -2.75
N ASN A 170 -3.58 -23.18 -1.82
CA ASN A 170 -4.52 -23.87 -0.93
C ASN A 170 -4.60 -23.22 0.45
N ARG A 171 -3.70 -22.29 0.78
CA ARG A 171 -3.68 -21.62 2.08
C ARG A 171 -4.82 -20.61 2.16
N LYS A 172 -5.76 -20.86 3.07
CA LYS A 172 -6.83 -19.92 3.40
C LYS A 172 -6.26 -18.73 4.16
N ILE A 173 -6.56 -17.53 3.66
CA ILE A 173 -6.09 -16.24 4.17
C ILE A 173 -7.23 -15.22 4.34
N ALA A 174 -8.48 -15.61 4.07
CA ALA A 174 -9.66 -14.82 4.35
C ALA A 174 -10.77 -15.67 4.98
N GLY A 175 -11.67 -15.03 5.73
CA GLY A 175 -12.88 -15.68 6.27
C GLY A 175 -12.68 -16.73 7.36
N ILE A 176 -11.49 -16.82 7.95
CA ILE A 176 -11.18 -17.72 9.08
C ILE A 176 -10.59 -16.93 10.25
N SER A 177 -10.70 -17.48 11.45
CA SER A 177 -10.02 -16.92 12.63
C SER A 177 -8.51 -16.87 12.41
N ASP A 178 -7.88 -15.77 12.81
CA ASP A 178 -6.43 -15.51 12.69
C ASP A 178 -5.91 -15.37 11.23
N ALA A 179 -6.80 -15.27 10.25
CA ALA A 179 -6.42 -14.87 8.91
C ALA A 179 -5.84 -13.45 8.91
N ASP A 180 -4.78 -13.26 8.12
CA ASP A 180 -4.01 -12.02 8.08
C ASP A 180 -3.63 -11.74 6.63
N SER A 181 -4.51 -11.07 5.91
CA SER A 181 -4.45 -10.90 4.47
C SER A 181 -3.72 -9.63 4.05
N VAL A 182 -3.04 -9.71 2.91
CA VAL A 182 -2.26 -8.61 2.35
C VAL A 182 -2.30 -8.67 0.83
N VAL A 183 -2.16 -7.51 0.20
CA VAL A 183 -1.83 -7.43 -1.23
C VAL A 183 -0.46 -6.84 -1.46
N ALA A 184 0.22 -7.31 -2.50
CA ALA A 184 1.48 -6.76 -2.94
C ALA A 184 1.49 -6.44 -4.43
N TYR A 185 2.07 -5.28 -4.74
CA TYR A 185 2.37 -4.84 -6.09
C TYR A 185 3.86 -4.99 -6.31
N TYR A 186 4.25 -5.59 -7.42
CA TYR A 186 5.64 -5.75 -7.77
C TYR A 186 5.93 -5.02 -9.08
N TRP A 187 6.83 -4.05 -9.03
CA TRP A 187 7.51 -3.52 -10.20
C TRP A 187 8.93 -4.06 -10.16
N GLY A 188 9.19 -5.05 -11.03
CA GLY A 188 10.39 -5.87 -11.07
C GLY A 188 11.68 -5.05 -11.19
N PRO A 189 12.83 -5.62 -10.78
CA PRO A 189 14.09 -4.92 -10.79
C PRO A 189 14.48 -4.40 -12.19
N ARG A 190 14.80 -3.11 -12.27
CA ARG A 190 15.36 -2.45 -13.46
C ARG A 190 16.72 -1.86 -13.10
N THR A 191 17.67 -1.91 -14.03
CA THR A 191 18.96 -1.25 -13.83
C THR A 191 18.77 0.26 -13.99
N LEU A 192 19.16 1.03 -12.98
CA LEU A 192 19.24 2.48 -13.01
C LEU A 192 20.71 2.90 -13.10
N ALA A 193 21.11 3.50 -14.22
CA ALA A 193 22.40 4.15 -14.38
C ALA A 193 22.48 5.44 -13.54
N PRO A 194 23.68 6.03 -13.35
CA PRO A 194 23.83 7.33 -12.70
C PRO A 194 22.88 8.39 -13.27
N GLY A 195 22.07 9.00 -12.40
CA GLY A 195 21.10 10.02 -12.74
C GLY A 195 19.72 9.50 -13.19
N GLU A 196 19.58 8.20 -13.48
CA GLU A 196 18.30 7.60 -13.87
C GLU A 196 17.36 7.39 -12.70
N GLU A 197 16.06 7.31 -12.99
CA GLU A 197 15.03 7.09 -12.00
C GLU A 197 13.92 6.15 -12.50
N ILE A 198 13.25 5.51 -11.55
CA ILE A 198 11.99 4.80 -11.75
C ILE A 198 10.93 5.45 -10.86
N SER A 199 9.72 5.60 -11.40
CA SER A 199 8.56 6.08 -10.66
C SER A 199 7.39 5.12 -10.87
N VAL A 200 6.67 4.83 -9.78
CA VAL A 200 5.49 3.99 -9.80
C VAL A 200 4.39 4.63 -8.97
N THR A 201 3.16 4.58 -9.47
CA THR A 201 1.98 5.14 -8.79
C THR A 201 0.91 4.08 -8.63
N ALA A 202 0.29 4.04 -7.45
CA ALA A 202 -0.93 3.30 -7.22
C ALA A 202 -1.94 4.16 -6.44
N TYR A 203 -3.21 3.77 -6.52
CA TYR A 203 -4.32 4.44 -5.86
C TYR A 203 -5.11 3.45 -5.01
N ILE A 204 -5.63 3.95 -3.89
CA ILE A 204 -6.64 3.28 -3.07
C ILE A 204 -7.85 4.20 -2.96
N TRP A 205 -9.04 3.64 -3.01
CA TRP A 205 -10.27 4.34 -2.68
C TRP A 205 -11.24 3.39 -1.98
N VAL A 206 -12.38 3.92 -1.55
CA VAL A 206 -13.39 3.12 -0.86
C VAL A 206 -14.75 3.31 -1.52
N LEU A 207 -15.54 2.25 -1.52
CA LEU A 207 -16.95 2.28 -1.86
C LEU A 207 -17.75 1.94 -0.60
N THR A 208 -18.82 2.69 -0.35
CA THR A 208 -19.76 2.42 0.74
C THR A 208 -21.00 1.72 0.18
N PRO A 209 -21.13 0.40 0.35
CA PRO A 209 -22.24 -0.37 -0.23
C PRO A 209 -23.60 -0.09 0.44
N LYS A 210 -23.60 0.49 1.65
CA LYS A 210 -24.82 0.98 2.33
C LYS A 210 -24.77 2.51 2.43
N PRO A 211 -25.88 3.24 2.17
CA PRO A 211 -26.02 4.59 2.69
C PRO A 211 -25.76 4.52 4.19
N VAL A 212 -24.85 5.35 4.71
CA VAL A 212 -24.61 5.46 6.15
C VAL A 212 -25.91 5.94 6.79
N GLY A 213 -26.76 5.01 7.17
CA GLY A 213 -27.99 5.27 7.89
C GLY A 213 -27.61 5.83 9.25
N GLY A 214 -27.75 7.15 9.39
CA GLY A 214 -27.73 7.87 10.65
C GLY A 214 -26.67 7.41 11.63
N PHE A 215 -25.41 7.80 11.42
CA PHE A 215 -24.54 7.99 12.57
C PHE A 215 -25.22 9.04 13.45
N ILE A 216 -25.83 8.62 14.57
CA ILE A 216 -26.24 9.56 15.61
C ILE A 216 -24.94 10.15 16.13
N VAL A 217 -24.60 11.31 15.58
CA VAL A 217 -23.64 12.22 16.19
C VAL A 217 -24.23 12.53 17.56
N ASP A 218 -23.54 12.11 18.62
CA ASP A 218 -23.80 12.64 19.95
C ASP A 218 -23.85 14.17 19.82
N SER A 219 -24.96 14.77 20.23
CA SER A 219 -25.29 16.20 20.11
C SER A 219 -24.26 17.17 20.72
N SER A 220 -23.17 16.65 21.30
CA SER A 220 -22.00 17.40 21.74
C SER A 220 -20.96 17.66 20.62
N TYR A 221 -21.02 16.98 19.47
CA TYR A 221 -20.08 17.18 18.36
C TYR A 221 -20.73 18.02 17.25
N THR A 222 -20.36 19.31 17.21
CA THR A 222 -20.59 20.17 16.04
C THR A 222 -19.34 20.11 15.16
N PRO A 223 -19.36 19.43 14.00
CA PRO A 223 -18.24 19.53 13.08
C PRO A 223 -18.24 20.94 12.51
N SER A 224 -17.17 21.70 12.74
CA SER A 224 -16.84 22.78 11.82
C SER A 224 -16.65 22.18 10.42
N SER A 225 -16.71 22.99 9.37
CA SER A 225 -16.46 22.59 7.98
C SER A 225 -15.14 21.83 7.74
N ASP A 226 -14.27 21.75 8.74
CA ASP A 226 -12.99 21.05 8.76
C ASP A 226 -13.08 19.60 9.29
N GLY A 227 -14.21 19.21 9.88
CA GLY A 227 -14.42 17.91 10.53
C GLY A 227 -14.73 16.74 9.58
N PHE A 228 -15.17 17.01 8.35
CA PHE A 228 -15.47 15.98 7.36
C PHE A 228 -14.22 15.26 6.85
N TRP A 229 -13.09 15.97 6.79
CA TRP A 229 -11.81 15.42 6.34
C TRP A 229 -11.16 14.50 7.37
N LEU A 230 -11.34 14.79 8.66
CA LEU A 230 -10.78 13.98 9.73
C LEU A 230 -11.49 12.62 9.80
N ALA A 231 -12.82 12.54 9.68
CA ALA A 231 -13.54 11.28 9.78
C ALA A 231 -13.18 10.25 8.68
N TYR A 232 -12.86 10.72 7.46
CA TYR A 232 -12.36 9.85 6.39
C TYR A 232 -10.89 9.49 6.59
N LEU A 233 -10.08 10.44 7.07
CA LEU A 233 -8.73 10.15 7.54
C LEU A 233 -8.75 9.09 8.66
N TRP A 234 -9.76 9.09 9.53
CA TRP A 234 -9.98 8.08 10.57
C TRP A 234 -10.36 6.71 10.00
N LEU A 235 -11.16 6.62 8.93
CA LEU A 235 -11.50 5.34 8.30
C LEU A 235 -10.31 4.75 7.51
N VAL A 236 -9.44 5.61 6.97
CA VAL A 236 -8.20 5.19 6.31
C VAL A 236 -7.07 4.94 7.32
N LEU A 237 -7.06 5.59 8.50
CA LEU A 237 -6.02 5.48 9.56
C LEU A 237 -6.35 4.54 10.74
N ALA A 238 -7.57 4.00 10.82
CA ALA A 238 -7.99 3.19 11.95
C ALA A 238 -8.31 1.77 11.50
N THR A 239 -7.28 1.02 11.13
CA THR A 239 -7.03 -0.37 11.57
C THR A 239 -5.93 -1.03 10.73
N SER A 240 -4.64 -0.74 10.98
CA SER A 240 -3.52 -1.59 10.52
C SER A 240 -2.23 -1.26 11.29
N CYS A 241 -1.61 -2.26 11.91
CA CYS A 241 -0.36 -2.10 12.67
C CYS A 241 0.83 -1.79 11.75
N MET A 242 1.43 -0.62 11.94
CA MET A 242 2.73 -0.20 11.39
C MET A 242 3.91 -0.63 12.28
N LEU A 243 4.89 -1.39 11.77
CA LEU A 243 6.27 -1.40 12.31
C LEU A 243 7.19 -0.45 11.53
N LEU A 244 7.55 0.65 12.19
CA LEU A 244 8.69 1.54 11.90
C LEU A 244 9.20 1.97 13.28
N VAL A 245 10.48 1.78 13.60
CA VAL A 245 11.06 2.12 14.92
C VAL A 245 11.49 3.61 14.95
N PHE A 246 11.23 4.31 16.06
CA PHE A 246 10.90 5.76 16.21
C PHE A 246 11.99 6.73 16.75
N ALA A 247 11.81 8.07 16.61
CA ALA A 247 11.69 9.04 17.76
C ALA A 247 11.51 10.55 17.38
N VAL A 248 10.32 11.14 17.66
CA VAL A 248 10.19 12.42 18.42
C VAL A 248 8.98 12.30 19.34
N HIS A 249 9.23 12.38 20.65
CA HIS A 249 8.29 12.01 21.71
C HIS A 249 7.67 13.26 22.35
N LYS A 250 6.46 13.63 21.88
CA LYS A 250 5.35 14.33 22.59
C LYS A 250 4.53 15.08 21.54
N VAL A 251 3.40 14.50 21.10
CA VAL A 251 2.12 15.16 20.72
C VAL A 251 1.23 14.24 19.85
N LEU A 252 1.71 13.16 19.25
CA LEU A 252 0.87 12.27 18.44
C LEU A 252 0.88 10.83 18.97
N ARG A 253 0.07 10.57 20.00
CA ARG A 253 -0.43 9.22 20.29
C ARG A 253 -1.79 9.10 19.60
N ARG A 254 -1.92 8.03 18.81
CA ARG A 254 -3.09 7.55 18.04
C ARG A 254 -2.96 7.84 16.52
N PHE A 255 -3.36 6.85 15.71
CA PHE A 255 -3.58 6.82 14.25
C PHE A 255 -2.39 6.32 13.40
N GLY A 256 -2.56 5.18 12.69
CA GLY A 256 -1.50 4.42 12.01
C GLY A 256 -1.90 3.83 10.64
N LEU A 257 -0.95 3.73 9.71
CA LEU A 257 -1.13 3.26 8.31
C LEU A 257 0.21 2.83 7.69
N ILE A 258 0.54 1.53 7.47
CA ILE A 258 1.87 1.09 6.95
C ILE A 258 1.96 0.85 5.46
N SER A 259 3.08 1.30 4.89
CA SER A 259 3.69 0.75 3.68
C SER A 259 5.11 0.28 4.02
N SER A 260 5.50 -0.93 3.63
CA SER A 260 6.91 -1.30 3.56
C SER A 260 7.41 -1.12 2.12
N VAL A 261 8.55 -0.45 1.96
CA VAL A 261 9.32 -0.46 0.71
C VAL A 261 10.54 -1.32 1.01
N ASN A 262 10.47 -2.59 0.60
CA ASN A 262 11.59 -3.48 0.71
C ASN A 262 12.54 -3.21 -0.45
N PHE A 263 13.73 -2.71 -0.13
CA PHE A 263 14.75 -2.44 -1.12
C PHE A 263 15.69 -3.64 -1.23
N GLY A 264 15.63 -4.30 -2.38
CA GLY A 264 16.62 -5.27 -2.77
C GLY A 264 17.77 -4.61 -3.53
N LEU A 265 18.94 -4.47 -2.91
CA LEU A 265 20.14 -4.01 -3.61
C LEU A 265 21.00 -5.20 -4.02
N LYS A 266 21.08 -5.45 -5.33
CA LYS A 266 22.10 -6.34 -5.88
C LYS A 266 23.33 -5.50 -6.23
N LYS A 267 24.41 -5.62 -5.44
CA LYS A 267 25.71 -5.05 -5.81
C LYS A 267 26.18 -5.69 -7.13
N PRO A 268 26.77 -4.91 -8.06
CA PRO A 268 27.50 -5.51 -9.16
C PRO A 268 28.66 -6.35 -8.59
N SER A 269 28.86 -7.54 -9.14
CA SER A 269 30.10 -8.30 -8.99
C SER A 269 31.25 -7.56 -9.65
#